data_AF-A0A3D5VDN1-F1
#
_entry.id   AF-A0A3D5VDN1-F1
#
_cell.length_a   1.000
_cell.length_b   1.000
_cell.length_c   1.000
_cell.angle_alpha   90.00
_cell.angle_beta   90.00
_cell.angle_gamma   90.00
#
_symmetry.space_group_name_H-M   'P 1'
#
loop_
_entity.id
_entity.type
_entity.pdbx_description
1 polymer ?
#
loop_
_entity_poly.entity_id
_entity_poly.type
_entity_poly.pdbx_seq_one_letter_code
_entity_poly.pdbx_strand_id
1 'polypeptide(L)'
;MKKRIDILISILIVALLISGCWSRREMESLVYILVLGIDQGENGNFKIYAQVGKPNQSTGGGGEQPVFQTLTAEGRDMSEAVADLFLKSSKTPDLSHLQLLIFSNKLAANGIQQVLDFLRRDFSIRENIRVA
;
A
#
# COMPACT_ATOMS: atom_id res chain seq x y z
N MET A 1 -50.59 -6.31 -22.19
CA MET A 1 -49.20 -6.77 -22.46
C MET A 1 -48.18 -5.64 -22.34
N LYS A 2 -48.39 -4.47 -22.97
CA LYS A 2 -47.49 -3.29 -22.88
C LYS A 2 -47.15 -2.86 -21.44
N LYS A 3 -48.17 -2.69 -20.57
CA LYS A 3 -47.97 -2.35 -19.13
C LYS A 3 -47.07 -3.33 -18.36
N ARG A 4 -47.03 -4.62 -18.74
CA ARG A 4 -46.16 -5.62 -18.09
C ARG A 4 -44.70 -5.49 -18.56
N ILE A 5 -44.51 -5.09 -19.82
CA ILE A 5 -43.19 -4.81 -20.41
C ILE A 5 -42.61 -3.52 -19.82
N ASP A 6 -43.43 -2.48 -19.66
CA ASP A 6 -43.00 -1.20 -19.05
C ASP A 6 -42.54 -1.40 -17.59
N ILE A 7 -43.23 -2.25 -16.82
CA ILE A 7 -42.84 -2.62 -15.45
C ILE A 7 -41.51 -3.39 -15.44
N LEU A 8 -41.31 -4.34 -16.35
CA LEU A 8 -40.06 -5.09 -16.46
C LEU A 8 -38.87 -4.20 -16.83
N ILE A 9 -39.08 -3.24 -17.75
CA ILE A 9 -38.07 -2.24 -18.13
C ILE A 9 -37.73 -1.33 -16.95
N SER A 10 -38.74 -0.87 -16.19
CA SER A 10 -38.51 -0.05 -15.00
C SER A 10 -37.72 -0.80 -13.92
N ILE A 11 -38.00 -2.09 -13.71
CA ILE A 11 -37.26 -2.92 -12.75
C ILE A 11 -35.81 -3.13 -13.20
N LEU A 12 -35.57 -3.35 -14.49
CA LEU A 12 -34.22 -3.50 -15.05
C LEU A 12 -33.39 -2.21 -14.90
N ILE A 13 -34.00 -1.04 -15.13
CA ILE A 13 -33.35 0.26 -14.95
C ILE A 13 -32.99 0.47 -13.48
N VAL A 14 -33.88 0.15 -12.55
CA VAL A 14 -33.61 0.27 -11.12
C VAL A 14 -32.49 -0.69 -10.68
N ALA A 15 -32.45 -1.93 -11.20
CA ALA A 15 -31.37 -2.88 -10.91
C ALA A 15 -29.99 -2.40 -11.41
N LEU A 16 -29.95 -1.74 -12.57
CA LEU A 16 -28.71 -1.12 -13.10
C LEU A 16 -28.26 0.10 -12.28
N LEU A 17 -29.18 0.81 -11.63
CA LEU A 17 -28.87 1.99 -10.81
C LEU A 17 -28.43 1.63 -9.38
N ILE A 18 -28.64 0.39 -8.92
CA ILE A 18 -28.26 -0.08 -7.56
C ILE A 18 -26.86 -0.72 -7.54
N SER A 19 -26.15 -0.81 -8.66
CA SER A 19 -24.79 -1.38 -8.72
C SER A 19 -23.68 -0.47 -8.14
N GLY A 20 -23.89 0.16 -6.98
CA GLY A 20 -22.83 0.78 -6.17
C GLY A 20 -22.44 -0.17 -5.03
N CYS A 21 -21.19 -0.39 -4.62
CA CYS A 21 -19.92 0.29 -4.82
C CYS A 21 -18.83 -0.80 -4.92
N TRP A 22 -18.37 -1.14 -6.13
CA TRP A 22 -17.41 -2.25 -6.32
C TRP A 22 -16.03 -1.94 -5.72
N SER A 23 -15.67 -0.66 -5.60
CA SER A 23 -14.31 -0.24 -5.24
C SER A 23 -14.20 0.29 -3.80
N ARG A 24 -14.90 -0.31 -2.83
CA ARG A 24 -14.75 0.06 -1.41
C ARG A 24 -13.46 -0.55 -0.87
N ARG A 25 -12.53 0.28 -0.40
CA ARG A 25 -11.37 -0.15 0.39
C ARG A 25 -11.64 0.20 1.84
N GLU A 26 -11.59 -0.80 2.71
CA GLU A 26 -11.84 -0.62 4.14
C GLU A 26 -10.54 -0.22 4.83
N MET A 27 -10.59 0.75 5.74
CA MET A 27 -9.41 1.23 6.49
C MET A 27 -8.71 0.09 7.24
N GLU A 28 -9.47 -0.92 7.68
CA GLU A 28 -8.95 -2.06 8.43
C GLU A 28 -8.15 -3.03 7.55
N SER A 29 -8.42 -3.11 6.24
CA SER A 29 -7.71 -4.02 5.32
C SER A 29 -6.42 -3.42 4.73
N LEU A 30 -6.13 -2.16 5.04
CA LEU A 30 -4.95 -1.41 4.58
C LEU A 30 -3.93 -1.24 5.71
N VAL A 31 -2.65 -1.20 5.33
CA VAL A 31 -1.55 -0.80 6.20
C VAL A 31 -0.80 0.37 5.58
N TYR A 32 -0.85 1.51 6.25
CA TYR A 32 -0.22 2.73 5.77
C TYR A 32 1.28 2.70 6.06
N ILE A 33 2.09 2.79 5.00
CA ILE A 33 3.54 2.93 5.10
C ILE A 33 3.88 4.41 5.22
N LEU A 34 4.57 4.78 6.29
CA LEU A 34 5.02 6.15 6.56
C LEU A 34 6.44 6.39 6.05
N VAL A 35 7.31 5.40 6.20
CA VAL A 35 8.70 5.43 5.75
C VAL A 35 9.00 4.15 5.00
N LEU A 36 9.63 4.29 3.83
CA LEU A 36 10.08 3.17 3.02
C LEU A 36 11.58 3.27 2.78
N GLY A 37 12.35 2.34 3.31
CA GLY A 37 13.76 2.16 3.01
C GLY A 37 13.95 1.06 1.98
N ILE A 38 14.81 1.28 1.00
CA ILE A 38 15.09 0.33 -0.08
C ILE A 38 16.60 0.12 -0.16
N ASP A 39 17.00 -1.14 -0.08
CA ASP A 39 18.39 -1.57 -0.09
C ASP A 39 18.58 -2.72 -1.07
N GLN A 40 19.83 -2.91 -1.48
CA GLN A 40 20.25 -4.05 -2.27
C GLN A 40 20.68 -5.18 -1.33
N GLY A 41 19.83 -6.20 -1.23
CA GLY A 41 20.05 -7.40 -0.45
C GLY A 41 21.16 -8.31 -1.02
N GLU A 42 21.21 -9.52 -0.49
CA GLU A 42 22.18 -10.53 -0.92
C GLU A 42 21.83 -11.04 -2.32
N ASN A 43 22.85 -11.43 -3.10
CA ASN A 43 22.69 -12.01 -4.44
C ASN A 43 21.92 -11.14 -5.45
N GLY A 44 21.83 -9.83 -5.23
CA GLY A 44 21.14 -8.90 -6.12
C GLY A 44 19.64 -8.75 -5.86
N ASN A 45 19.13 -9.35 -4.78
CA ASN A 45 17.74 -9.16 -4.34
C ASN A 45 17.50 -7.73 -3.84
N PHE A 46 16.24 -7.33 -3.82
CA PHE A 46 15.77 -6.10 -3.17
C PHE A 46 15.33 -6.41 -1.75
N LYS A 47 15.77 -5.56 -0.82
CA LYS A 47 15.33 -5.60 0.58
C LYS A 47 14.65 -4.29 0.92
N ILE A 48 13.43 -4.37 1.43
CA ILE A 48 12.63 -3.21 1.80
C ILE A 48 12.38 -3.17 3.30
N TYR A 49 12.41 -1.96 3.85
CA TYR A 49 12.14 -1.64 5.24
C TYR A 49 10.95 -0.69 5.29
N ALA A 50 9.77 -1.19 5.65
CA ALA A 50 8.56 -0.41 5.71
C ALA A 50 8.20 -0.09 7.16
N GLN A 51 8.18 1.17 7.54
CA GLN A 51 7.61 1.60 8.82
C GLN A 51 6.12 1.84 8.64
N VAL A 52 5.34 1.05 9.37
CA VAL A 52 3.88 1.12 9.36
C VAL A 52 3.38 1.74 10.66
N GLY A 53 2.37 2.60 10.57
CA GLY A 53 1.74 3.20 11.74
C GLY A 53 0.93 2.16 12.51
N LYS A 54 1.12 2.07 13.83
CA LYS A 54 0.25 1.26 14.70
C LYS A 54 -0.91 2.14 15.18
N PRO A 55 -2.19 1.71 15.02
CA PRO A 55 -3.29 2.40 15.66
C PRO A 55 -3.07 2.35 17.18
N ASN A 56 -3.08 3.53 17.80
CA ASN A 56 -2.71 3.70 19.21
C ASN A 56 -3.74 2.96 20.08
N GLN A 57 -3.40 1.79 20.61
CA GLN A 57 -4.16 1.18 21.68
C GLN A 57 -3.74 1.86 22.97
N SER A 58 -4.43 2.94 23.34
CA SER A 58 -4.26 3.58 24.64
C SER A 58 -4.85 2.68 25.74
N THR A 59 -4.25 1.52 25.98
CA THR A 59 -4.57 0.65 27.11
C THR A 59 -3.75 1.07 28.32
N GLY A 60 -4.20 2.15 28.99
CA GLY A 60 -4.07 2.37 30.45
C GLY A 60 -2.76 2.05 31.19
N GLY A 61 -1.60 1.99 30.54
CA GLY A 61 -0.33 1.64 31.17
C GLY A 61 0.79 2.53 30.64
N GLY A 62 1.42 3.29 31.54
CA GLY A 62 2.42 4.31 31.23
C GLY A 62 3.75 3.73 30.70
N GLY A 63 3.74 3.30 29.44
CA GLY A 63 4.93 3.01 28.67
C GLY A 63 4.81 3.65 27.30
N GLU A 64 5.77 4.48 26.93
CA GLU A 64 5.87 5.13 25.63
C GLU A 64 6.24 4.06 24.58
N GLN A 65 5.26 3.29 24.12
CA GLN A 65 5.43 2.32 23.06
C GLN A 65 5.60 3.06 21.73
N PRO A 66 6.55 2.66 20.87
CA PRO A 66 6.72 3.29 19.57
C PRO A 66 5.42 3.16 18.76
N VAL A 67 4.94 4.29 18.25
CA VAL A 67 3.68 4.42 17.48
C VAL A 67 3.80 3.81 16.07
N PHE A 68 4.90 3.11 15.79
CA PHE A 68 5.23 2.51 14.51
C PHE A 68 5.83 1.11 14.69
N GLN A 69 5.72 0.30 13.65
CA GLN A 69 6.36 -1.00 13.54
C GLN A 69 7.16 -1.05 12.23
N THR A 70 8.39 -1.52 12.30
CA THR A 70 9.21 -1.75 11.11
C THR A 70 8.99 -3.18 10.64
N LEU A 71 8.53 -3.33 9.40
CA LEU A 71 8.45 -4.59 8.69
C LEU A 71 9.61 -4.65 7.68
N THR A 72 10.20 -5.84 7.55
CA THR A 72 11.26 -6.08 6.59
C THR A 72 10.79 -7.12 5.60
N ALA A 73 11.01 -6.88 4.31
CA ALA A 73 10.65 -7.81 3.26
C ALA A 73 11.76 -7.90 2.21
N GLU A 74 11.85 -9.06 1.54
CA GLU A 74 12.88 -9.34 0.55
C GLU A 74 12.28 -10.04 -0.67
N GLY A 75 12.80 -9.74 -1.85
CA GLY A 75 12.40 -10.37 -3.10
C GLY A 75 13.42 -10.16 -4.20
N ARG A 76 13.35 -10.96 -5.26
CA ARG A 76 14.24 -10.84 -6.43
C ARG A 76 13.97 -9.54 -7.20
N ASP A 77 12.75 -9.02 -7.11
CA ASP A 77 12.35 -7.72 -7.62
C ASP A 77 11.44 -6.98 -6.61
N MET A 78 11.11 -5.72 -6.92
CA MET A 78 10.24 -4.89 -6.08
C MET A 78 8.83 -5.48 -5.91
N SER A 79 8.30 -6.20 -6.89
CA SER A 79 6.96 -6.79 -6.82
C SER A 79 6.95 -7.96 -5.84
N GLU A 80 7.97 -8.81 -5.88
CA GLU A 80 8.13 -9.93 -4.95
C GLU A 80 8.39 -9.42 -3.52
N ALA A 81 9.19 -8.36 -3.35
CA ALA A 81 9.41 -7.73 -2.04
C ALA A 81 8.10 -7.14 -1.47
N VAL A 82 7.26 -6.52 -2.29
CA VAL A 82 5.93 -6.02 -1.87
C VAL A 82 4.98 -7.17 -1.55
N ALA A 83 5.02 -8.28 -2.30
CA ALA A 83 4.23 -9.47 -2.00
C ALA A 83 4.64 -10.09 -0.65
N ASP A 84 5.93 -10.17 -0.34
CA ASP A 84 6.42 -10.61 0.96
C ASP A 84 6.00 -9.65 2.09
N LEU A 85 6.00 -8.34 1.82
CA LEU A 85 5.49 -7.34 2.77
C LEU A 85 3.98 -7.49 3.05
N PHE A 86 3.19 -7.80 2.02
CA PHE A 86 1.77 -8.12 2.15
C PHE A 86 1.55 -9.34 3.06
N LEU A 87 2.33 -10.42 2.85
CA LEU A 87 2.26 -11.62 3.67
C LEU A 87 2.62 -11.35 5.14
N LYS A 88 3.57 -10.45 5.40
CA LYS A 88 4.03 -10.10 6.75
C LYS A 88 3.11 -9.15 7.49
N SER A 89 2.43 -8.25 6.78
CA SER A 89 1.53 -7.27 7.38
C SER A 89 0.08 -7.77 7.50
N SER A 90 -0.28 -8.86 6.81
CA SER A 90 -1.65 -9.38 6.71
C SER A 90 -2.68 -8.35 6.23
N LYS A 91 -2.21 -7.27 5.61
CA LYS A 91 -2.98 -6.12 5.13
C LYS A 91 -2.36 -5.63 3.83
N THR A 92 -3.14 -4.93 3.02
CA THR A 92 -2.63 -4.38 1.77
C THR A 92 -1.74 -3.16 2.05
N PRO A 93 -0.46 -3.16 1.66
CA PRO A 93 0.40 -1.99 1.78
C PRO A 93 -0.17 -0.81 1.00
N ASP A 94 -0.24 0.34 1.66
CA ASP A 94 -0.72 1.59 1.07
C ASP A 94 0.33 2.68 1.23
N LEU A 95 0.70 3.31 0.12
CA LEU A 95 1.72 4.36 0.03
C LEU A 95 1.14 5.78 0.02
N SER A 96 -0.18 5.95 0.23
CA SER A 96 -0.85 7.26 0.20
C SER A 96 -0.37 8.24 1.27
N HIS A 97 0.25 7.69 2.32
CA HIS A 97 0.81 8.41 3.46
C HIS A 97 2.32 8.29 3.56
N LEU A 98 3.00 7.84 2.49
CA LEU A 98 4.46 7.81 2.46
C LEU A 98 5.00 9.24 2.64
N GLN A 99 5.91 9.43 3.59
CA GLN A 99 6.51 10.73 3.89
C GLN A 99 8.00 10.77 3.53
N LEU A 100 8.68 9.63 3.68
CA LEU A 100 10.12 9.53 3.50
C LEU A 100 10.47 8.24 2.75
N LEU A 101 11.19 8.40 1.66
CA LEU A 101 11.79 7.32 0.88
C LEU A 101 13.31 7.38 1.09
N ILE A 102 13.90 6.27 1.51
CA ILE A 102 15.33 6.18 1.82
C ILE A 102 15.97 5.15 0.90
N PHE A 103 17.07 5.51 0.25
CA PHE A 103 17.86 4.58 -0.55
C PHE A 103 19.19 4.28 0.13
N SER A 104 19.62 3.02 0.09
CA SER A 104 20.99 2.72 0.49
C SER A 104 22.00 3.28 -0.51
N ASN A 105 23.17 3.70 -0.04
CA ASN A 105 24.24 4.22 -0.90
C ASN A 105 24.63 3.22 -2.01
N LYS A 106 24.61 1.92 -1.69
CA LYS A 106 24.93 0.85 -2.65
C LYS A 106 23.90 0.80 -3.78
N LEU A 107 22.62 0.87 -3.43
CA LEU A 107 21.54 0.89 -4.41
C LEU A 107 21.54 2.19 -5.23
N ALA A 108 21.76 3.33 -4.56
CA ALA A 108 21.87 4.64 -5.21
C ALA A 108 23.00 4.68 -6.26
N ALA A 109 24.16 4.09 -5.94
CA ALA A 109 25.29 4.00 -6.85
C ALA A 109 25.05 3.10 -8.06
N ASN A 110 24.28 2.01 -7.90
CA ASN A 110 23.93 1.08 -8.98
C ASN A 110 22.76 1.57 -9.85
N GLY A 111 22.08 2.64 -9.44
CA GLY A 111 20.95 3.24 -10.14
C GLY A 111 19.61 2.86 -9.52
N ILE A 112 18.76 3.88 -9.35
CA ILE A 112 17.43 3.75 -8.71
C ILE A 112 16.28 3.72 -9.72
N GLN A 113 16.57 3.72 -11.02
CA GLN A 113 15.57 3.85 -12.09
C GLN A 113 14.48 2.77 -11.98
N GLN A 114 14.88 1.50 -11.80
CA GLN A 114 13.94 0.38 -11.69
C GLN A 114 12.98 0.54 -10.50
N VAL A 115 13.50 1.08 -9.39
CA VAL A 115 12.72 1.31 -8.17
C VAL A 115 11.76 2.49 -8.36
N LEU A 116 12.24 3.58 -8.96
CA LEU A 116 11.41 4.74 -9.28
C LEU A 116 10.30 4.40 -10.28
N ASP A 117 10.61 3.60 -11.31
CA ASP A 117 9.63 3.15 -12.30
C ASP A 117 8.56 2.26 -11.65
N PHE A 118 8.95 1.43 -10.68
CA PHE A 118 7.99 0.66 -9.89
C PHE A 118 7.10 1.57 -9.05
N LEU A 119 7.68 2.50 -8.29
CA LEU A 119 6.93 3.42 -7.42
C LEU A 119 6.00 4.33 -8.23
N ARG A 120 6.43 4.83 -9.40
CA ARG A 120 5.60 5.66 -10.29
C ARG A 120 4.36 4.97 -10.85
N ARG A 121 4.33 3.63 -10.87
CA ARG A 121 3.14 2.87 -11.29
C ARG A 121 2.04 2.89 -10.23
N ASP A 122 2.37 3.21 -8.98
CA ASP A 122 1.39 3.36 -7.91
C ASP A 122 0.89 4.82 -7.84
N PHE A 123 -0.36 5.02 -8.24
CA PHE A 123 -1.01 6.33 -8.23
C PHE A 123 -1.31 6.88 -6.82
N SER A 124 -1.09 6.08 -5.77
CA SER A 124 -1.34 6.49 -4.38
C SER A 124 -0.24 7.41 -3.85
N ILE A 125 0.96 7.33 -4.43
CA ILE A 125 2.14 8.09 -4.01
C ILE A 125 1.92 9.59 -4.25
N ARG A 126 2.03 10.39 -3.19
CA ARG A 126 1.91 11.85 -3.28
C ARG A 126 3.19 12.48 -3.82
N GLU A 127 3.07 13.62 -4.50
CA GLU A 127 4.22 14.33 -5.07
C GLU A 127 5.14 14.97 -4.01
N ASN A 128 4.69 15.15 -2.77
CA ASN A 128 5.41 15.87 -1.72
C ASN A 128 6.31 14.98 -0.83
N ILE A 129 6.75 13.84 -1.36
CA ILE A 129 7.56 12.87 -0.61
C ILE A 129 9.02 13.34 -0.53
N ARG A 130 9.62 13.19 0.64
CA ARG A 130 11.04 13.45 0.84
C ARG A 130 11.84 12.22 0.42
N VAL A 131 12.94 12.44 -0.29
CA VAL A 131 13.87 11.41 -0.70
C VAL A 131 15.21 11.65 0.00
N ALA A 132 15.78 10.59 0.59
CA ALA A 132 17.06 10.61 1.30
C ALA A 132 17.98 9.47 0.83
#